data_AF-A0A936V9H6-F1
#
_entry.id   AF-A0A936V9H6-F1
#
_cell.length_a   1.000
_cell.length_b   1.000
_cell.length_c   1.000
_cell.angle_alpha   90.00
_cell.angle_beta   90.00
_cell.angle_gamma   90.00
#
_symmetry.space_group_name_H-M   'P 1'
#
loop_
_entity.id
_entity.type
_entity.pdbx_description
1 polymer ?
#
loop_
_entity_poly.entity_id
_entity_poly.type
_entity_poly.pdbx_seq_one_letter_code
_entity_poly.pdbx_strand_id
1 'polypeptide(L)'
;MDKLKFYLAFFLLITFSYSTFAQRLPHSEKYVAPLTCDLLITGGTVVTMDADRRVIEDGAVAIKDGKIIRVGRRAVVTKNLTAKRTINAAGKAVIPGLINTHTHAAMSLFRGISDDLDLNEWLTKYIFPAEGKNVTEQFVRAGTRLGLAEMIRGGTTTYCDMYYFEDAVADESKKAGVRGVLGETIIDFPVADNKNNAEAMAYTERYLKKWANDPLIVPAIARTHRTRFRLTI
;
A
#
# COMPACT_ATOMS: atom_id res chain seq x y z
N MET A 1 85.61 1.40 -0.49
CA MET A 1 85.04 1.65 -1.83
C MET A 1 83.85 0.75 -2.07
N ASP A 2 82.65 1.31 -2.06
CA ASP A 2 81.78 1.20 -0.89
C ASP A 2 80.48 0.54 -1.29
N LYS A 3 80.07 -0.48 -0.53
CA LYS A 3 78.76 -1.15 -0.64
C LYS A 3 77.59 -0.14 -0.61
N LEU A 4 77.81 1.05 -0.05
CA LEU A 4 76.86 2.16 0.03
C LEU A 4 76.46 2.75 -1.34
N LYS A 5 77.35 2.72 -2.35
CA LYS A 5 77.03 3.25 -3.70
C LYS A 5 76.13 2.32 -4.52
N PHE A 6 76.18 1.01 -4.25
CA PHE A 6 75.36 0.01 -4.95
C PHE A 6 73.89 0.05 -4.49
N TYR A 7 73.67 0.23 -3.19
CA TYR A 7 72.31 0.36 -2.64
C TYR A 7 71.62 1.67 -3.03
N LEU A 8 72.36 2.79 -3.15
CA LEU A 8 71.78 4.07 -3.58
C LEU A 8 71.31 4.03 -5.05
N ALA A 9 72.06 3.36 -5.94
CA ALA A 9 71.70 3.23 -7.35
C ALA A 9 70.46 2.33 -7.55
N PHE A 10 70.31 1.27 -6.74
CA PHE A 10 69.16 0.37 -6.80
C PHE A 10 67.88 1.03 -6.23
N PHE A 11 68.01 1.86 -5.20
CA PHE A 11 66.89 2.61 -4.64
C PHE A 11 66.35 3.67 -5.62
N LEU A 12 67.23 4.37 -6.35
CA LEU A 12 66.83 5.39 -7.33
C LEU A 12 66.11 4.78 -8.56
N LEU A 13 66.53 3.60 -9.02
CA LEU A 13 65.90 2.88 -10.14
C LEU A 13 64.49 2.37 -9.77
N ILE A 14 64.28 1.93 -8.53
CA ILE A 14 62.95 1.53 -8.06
C ILE A 14 62.03 2.76 -7.98
N THR A 15 62.51 3.90 -7.47
CA THR A 15 61.67 5.12 -7.40
C THR A 15 61.27 5.66 -8.77
N PHE A 16 62.12 5.54 -9.80
CA PHE A 16 61.81 6.05 -11.14
C PHE A 16 60.79 5.17 -11.89
N SER A 17 60.81 3.85 -11.65
CA SER A 17 59.83 2.89 -12.20
C SER A 17 58.42 3.07 -11.63
N TYR A 18 58.32 3.44 -10.34
CA TYR A 18 57.01 3.72 -9.72
C TYR A 18 56.36 5.01 -10.26
N SER A 19 57.16 6.03 -10.61
CA SER A 19 56.62 7.31 -11.09
C SER A 19 56.01 7.26 -12.50
N THR A 20 56.46 6.35 -13.37
CA THR A 20 55.91 6.23 -14.73
C THR A 20 54.74 5.23 -14.83
N PHE A 21 54.61 4.29 -13.91
CA PHE A 21 53.46 3.36 -13.88
C PHE A 21 52.22 3.96 -13.19
N ALA A 22 52.40 4.96 -12.31
CA ALA A 22 51.30 5.60 -11.59
C ALA A 22 50.44 6.57 -12.45
N GLN A 23 50.84 6.88 -13.69
CA GLN A 23 50.15 7.87 -14.55
C GLN A 23 49.26 7.28 -15.66
N ARG A 24 48.98 5.96 -15.65
CA ARG A 24 48.01 5.33 -16.56
C ARG A 24 47.08 4.34 -15.86
N LEU A 25 46.49 4.74 -14.74
CA LEU A 25 45.22 4.15 -14.35
C LEU A 25 44.11 4.92 -15.09
N PRO A 26 43.34 4.28 -16.00
CA PRO A 26 42.11 4.91 -16.47
C PRO A 26 41.30 5.28 -15.24
N HIS A 27 40.69 6.46 -15.25
CA HIS A 27 39.74 6.89 -14.23
C HIS A 27 38.90 5.68 -13.84
N SER A 28 39.04 5.19 -12.61
CA SER A 28 38.22 4.10 -12.11
C SER A 28 36.79 4.62 -12.14
N GLU A 29 36.05 4.33 -13.21
CA GLU A 29 34.61 4.27 -13.14
C GLU A 29 34.34 3.35 -11.96
N LYS A 30 33.92 3.95 -10.83
CA LYS A 30 33.58 3.20 -9.64
C LYS A 30 32.65 2.10 -10.11
N TYR A 31 33.03 0.84 -9.94
CA TYR A 31 32.16 -0.28 -10.21
C TYR A 31 30.95 -0.12 -9.28
N VAL A 32 29.88 0.48 -9.80
CA VAL A 32 28.60 0.55 -9.11
C VAL A 32 27.94 -0.77 -9.40
N ALA A 33 27.89 -1.65 -8.40
CA ALA A 33 27.18 -2.91 -8.53
C ALA A 33 25.79 -2.65 -9.13
N PRO A 34 25.36 -3.40 -10.16
CA PRO A 34 24.09 -3.14 -10.83
C PRO A 34 22.95 -3.17 -9.82
N LEU A 35 22.13 -2.12 -9.81
CA LEU A 35 20.99 -2.04 -8.92
C LEU A 35 19.96 -3.06 -9.42
N THR A 36 19.44 -3.90 -8.51
CA THR A 36 18.38 -4.86 -8.85
C THR A 36 17.04 -4.40 -8.27
N CYS A 37 15.94 -4.71 -8.97
CA CYS A 37 14.58 -4.49 -8.48
C CYS A 37 13.66 -5.67 -8.85
N ASP A 38 12.55 -5.80 -8.14
CA ASP A 38 11.58 -6.88 -8.36
C ASP A 38 10.64 -6.55 -9.53
N LEU A 39 10.18 -5.29 -9.59
CA LEU A 39 9.27 -4.80 -10.62
C LEU A 39 9.73 -3.44 -11.14
N LEU A 40 9.76 -3.30 -12.47
CA LEU A 40 9.93 -2.05 -13.18
C LEU A 40 8.69 -1.75 -14.02
N ILE A 41 8.03 -0.63 -13.78
CA ILE A 41 6.98 -0.10 -14.66
C ILE A 41 7.63 1.00 -15.52
N THR A 42 7.48 0.95 -16.85
CA THR A 42 8.28 1.79 -17.76
C THR A 42 7.49 2.30 -18.96
N GLY A 43 7.87 3.46 -19.48
CA GLY A 43 7.32 4.05 -20.71
C GLY A 43 5.99 4.80 -20.55
N GLY A 44 5.38 4.77 -19.35
CA GLY A 44 4.12 5.46 -19.07
C GLY A 44 4.30 6.93 -18.70
N THR A 45 3.20 7.67 -18.68
CA THR A 45 3.14 9.01 -18.07
C THR A 45 2.98 8.84 -16.57
N VAL A 46 4.04 9.09 -15.80
CA VAL A 46 4.01 8.93 -14.35
C VAL A 46 3.54 10.22 -13.70
N VAL A 47 2.40 10.18 -13.02
CA VAL A 47 1.88 11.29 -12.20
C VAL A 47 2.26 10.99 -10.76
N THR A 48 3.23 11.71 -10.20
CA THR A 48 3.87 11.30 -8.94
C THR A 48 3.04 11.63 -7.70
N MET A 49 2.23 12.69 -7.77
CA MET A 49 1.55 13.29 -6.61
C MET A 49 2.51 13.65 -5.46
N ASP A 50 3.80 13.91 -5.75
CA ASP A 50 4.73 14.48 -4.78
C ASP A 50 4.47 15.99 -4.57
N ALA A 51 5.23 16.62 -3.66
CA ALA A 51 5.08 18.04 -3.33
C ALA A 51 5.16 18.96 -4.57
N ASP A 52 5.96 18.58 -5.56
CA ASP A 52 6.16 19.33 -6.80
C ASP A 52 5.10 18.98 -7.88
N ARG A 53 4.22 18.01 -7.60
CA ARG A 53 3.17 17.50 -8.50
C ARG A 53 3.71 17.16 -9.90
N ARG A 54 4.88 16.51 -9.93
CA ARG A 54 5.56 16.20 -11.20
C ARG A 54 4.72 15.25 -12.07
N VAL A 55 4.69 15.57 -13.36
CA VAL A 55 4.20 14.68 -14.42
C VAL A 55 5.37 14.35 -15.33
N ILE A 56 5.70 13.06 -15.42
CA ILE A 56 6.91 12.58 -16.09
C ILE A 56 6.50 11.73 -17.29
N GLU A 57 6.58 12.33 -18.48
CA GLU A 57 6.43 11.62 -19.74
C GLU A 57 7.63 10.70 -20.00
N ASP A 58 7.38 9.56 -20.66
CA ASP A 58 8.34 8.46 -20.80
C ASP A 58 9.02 8.15 -19.45
N GLY A 59 8.19 8.00 -18.41
CA GLY A 59 8.62 7.78 -17.04
C GLY A 59 8.79 6.31 -16.70
N ALA A 60 9.42 6.05 -15.56
CA ALA A 60 9.53 4.72 -14.98
C ALA A 60 9.50 4.75 -13.45
N VAL A 61 9.04 3.64 -12.88
CA VAL A 61 8.94 3.40 -11.43
C VAL A 61 9.58 2.04 -11.14
N ALA A 62 10.62 2.03 -10.30
CA ALA A 62 11.29 0.81 -9.86
C ALA A 62 10.89 0.46 -8.42
N ILE A 63 10.55 -0.82 -8.20
CA ILE A 63 10.01 -1.33 -6.96
C ILE A 63 10.87 -2.51 -6.48
N LYS A 64 11.25 -2.49 -5.20
CA LYS A 64 11.99 -3.56 -4.53
C LYS A 64 11.42 -3.77 -3.13
N ASP A 65 11.19 -5.03 -2.74
CA ASP A 65 10.66 -5.40 -1.43
C ASP A 65 9.37 -4.63 -1.06
N GLY A 66 8.48 -4.47 -2.05
CA GLY A 66 7.20 -3.74 -1.91
C GLY A 66 7.32 -2.22 -1.80
N LYS A 67 8.52 -1.65 -1.91
CA LYS A 67 8.77 -0.20 -1.81
C LYS A 67 9.24 0.39 -3.13
N ILE A 68 8.82 1.62 -3.39
CA ILE A 68 9.32 2.40 -4.52
C ILE A 68 10.75 2.84 -4.20
N ILE A 69 11.72 2.43 -5.02
CA ILE A 69 13.14 2.78 -4.85
C ILE A 69 13.62 3.86 -5.83
N ARG A 70 12.89 4.09 -6.92
CA ARG A 70 13.21 5.13 -7.90
C ARG A 70 11.99 5.51 -8.73
N VAL A 71 11.84 6.81 -8.98
CA VAL A 71 10.84 7.39 -9.90
C VAL A 71 11.52 8.47 -10.73
N GLY A 72 11.29 8.50 -12.03
CA GLY A 72 11.93 9.48 -12.91
C GLY A 72 11.71 9.20 -14.39
N ARG A 73 12.41 9.96 -15.24
CA ARG A 73 12.49 9.65 -16.69
C ARG A 73 13.07 8.25 -16.88
N ARG A 74 12.50 7.47 -17.81
CA ARG A 74 12.88 6.08 -18.09
C ARG A 74 14.39 5.93 -18.24
N ALA A 75 15.02 6.75 -19.09
CA ALA A 75 16.46 6.70 -19.34
C ALA A 75 17.33 6.85 -18.07
N VAL A 76 16.87 7.63 -17.09
CA VAL A 76 17.56 7.81 -15.81
C VAL A 76 17.29 6.62 -14.89
N VAL A 77 16.04 6.17 -14.81
CA VAL A 77 15.63 5.10 -13.91
C VAL A 77 16.26 3.77 -14.30
N THR A 78 16.29 3.45 -15.59
CA THR A 78 16.78 2.16 -16.11
C THR A 78 18.30 2.10 -16.21
N LYS A 79 19.01 3.21 -16.01
CA LYS A 79 20.49 3.23 -16.05
C LYS A 79 21.04 2.33 -14.95
N ASN A 80 21.79 1.29 -15.36
CA ASN A 80 22.41 0.29 -14.49
C ASN A 80 21.41 -0.43 -13.57
N LEU A 81 20.15 -0.58 -14.00
CA LEU A 81 19.08 -1.27 -13.27
C LEU A 81 18.70 -2.58 -13.97
N THR A 82 18.73 -3.69 -13.24
CA THR A 82 18.21 -4.98 -13.69
C THR A 82 16.91 -5.30 -12.94
N ALA A 83 15.82 -5.56 -13.66
CA ALA A 83 14.52 -5.88 -13.08
C ALA A 83 14.19 -7.38 -13.24
N LYS A 84 13.62 -8.01 -12.20
CA LYS A 84 13.09 -9.39 -12.33
C LYS A 84 11.86 -9.44 -13.23
N ARG A 85 11.01 -8.41 -13.19
CA ARG A 85 9.83 -8.25 -14.02
C ARG A 85 9.72 -6.81 -14.52
N THR A 86 9.35 -6.65 -15.80
CA THR A 86 9.09 -5.34 -16.41
C THR A 86 7.67 -5.27 -16.95
N ILE A 87 6.97 -4.17 -16.69
CA ILE A 87 5.67 -3.83 -17.28
C ILE A 87 5.86 -2.62 -18.19
N ASN A 88 5.52 -2.76 -19.47
CA ASN A 88 5.45 -1.65 -20.41
C ASN A 88 4.10 -0.92 -20.27
N ALA A 89 4.15 0.35 -19.87
CA ALA A 89 3.03 1.24 -19.66
C ALA A 89 2.92 2.34 -20.73
N ALA A 90 3.58 2.19 -21.88
CA ALA A 90 3.46 3.12 -22.99
C ALA A 90 1.99 3.41 -23.35
N GLY A 91 1.68 4.70 -23.53
CA GLY A 91 0.32 5.17 -23.79
C GLY A 91 -0.64 5.10 -22.59
N LYS A 92 -0.14 4.78 -21.38
CA LYS A 92 -0.92 4.72 -20.14
C LYS A 92 -0.39 5.70 -19.10
N ALA A 93 -1.26 6.09 -18.18
CA ALA A 93 -0.88 6.79 -16.97
C ALA A 93 -0.47 5.79 -15.87
N VAL A 94 0.58 6.12 -15.13
CA VAL A 94 0.98 5.43 -13.90
C VAL A 94 0.75 6.40 -12.74
N ILE A 95 -0.23 6.08 -11.90
CA ILE A 95 -0.67 6.93 -10.78
C ILE A 95 -0.56 6.16 -9.45
N PRO A 96 -0.48 6.85 -8.30
CA PRO A 96 -0.73 6.22 -7.02
C PRO A 96 -2.11 5.56 -7.02
N GLY A 97 -2.22 4.41 -6.37
CA GLY A 97 -3.51 3.72 -6.25
C GLY A 97 -4.52 4.61 -5.52
N LEU A 98 -5.78 4.54 -5.95
CA LEU A 98 -6.84 5.36 -5.39
C LEU A 98 -7.13 4.95 -3.92
N ILE A 99 -7.57 5.93 -3.14
CA ILE A 99 -7.98 5.75 -1.75
C ILE A 99 -9.48 6.06 -1.65
N ASN A 100 -10.29 5.04 -1.36
CA ASN A 100 -11.72 5.22 -1.12
C ASN A 100 -11.95 5.48 0.38
N THR A 101 -12.32 6.70 0.74
CA THR A 101 -12.28 7.16 2.14
C THR A 101 -13.53 6.82 2.95
N HIS A 102 -14.53 6.18 2.35
CA HIS A 102 -15.72 5.73 3.07
C HIS A 102 -16.47 4.64 2.30
N THR A 103 -16.66 3.49 2.92
CA THR A 103 -17.44 2.38 2.38
C THR A 103 -18.28 1.68 3.45
N HIS A 104 -19.24 0.93 2.94
CA HIS A 104 -19.87 -0.20 3.61
C HIS A 104 -19.77 -1.40 2.66
N ALA A 105 -18.57 -2.01 2.53
CA ALA A 105 -18.23 -2.84 1.36
C ALA A 105 -19.15 -4.05 1.15
N ALA A 106 -19.61 -4.66 2.25
CA ALA A 106 -20.52 -5.80 2.20
C ALA A 106 -21.94 -5.44 1.72
N MET A 107 -22.35 -4.16 1.81
CA MET A 107 -23.62 -3.69 1.24
C MET A 107 -23.65 -3.73 -0.30
N SER A 108 -22.53 -4.07 -0.96
CA SER A 108 -22.53 -4.39 -2.38
C SER A 108 -23.56 -5.48 -2.76
N LEU A 109 -23.89 -6.38 -1.83
CA LEU A 109 -24.94 -7.40 -2.00
C LEU A 109 -26.37 -6.83 -1.91
N PHE A 110 -26.54 -5.61 -1.41
CA PHE A 110 -27.81 -4.89 -1.38
C PHE A 110 -27.94 -3.85 -2.50
N ARG A 111 -27.01 -3.84 -3.46
CA ARG A 111 -27.03 -2.87 -4.57
C ARG A 111 -28.37 -2.93 -5.31
N GLY A 112 -29.07 -1.79 -5.36
CA GLY A 112 -30.34 -1.64 -6.06
C GLY A 112 -31.54 -2.32 -5.39
N ILE A 113 -31.46 -2.67 -4.09
CA ILE A 113 -32.60 -3.24 -3.36
C ILE A 113 -33.74 -2.22 -3.16
N SER A 114 -33.38 -0.95 -3.02
CA SER A 114 -34.30 0.17 -2.90
C SER A 114 -33.55 1.45 -3.24
N ASP A 115 -34.03 2.16 -4.26
CA ASP A 115 -33.51 3.44 -4.73
C ASP A 115 -34.58 4.53 -4.57
N ASP A 116 -34.20 5.80 -4.76
CA ASP A 116 -35.13 6.95 -4.86
C ASP A 116 -36.02 7.22 -3.63
N LEU A 117 -35.50 6.97 -2.42
CA LEU A 117 -36.17 7.26 -1.14
C LEU A 117 -35.37 8.25 -0.29
N ASP A 118 -36.07 8.96 0.59
CA ASP A 118 -35.43 9.73 1.66
C ASP A 118 -34.61 8.83 2.58
N LEU A 119 -33.48 9.33 3.07
CA LEU A 119 -32.51 8.56 3.87
C LEU A 119 -33.17 7.80 5.04
N ASN A 120 -34.03 8.45 5.81
CA ASN A 120 -34.65 7.81 6.97
C ASN A 120 -35.64 6.70 6.56
N GLU A 121 -36.36 6.90 5.45
CA GLU A 121 -37.26 5.89 4.91
C GLU A 121 -36.48 4.70 4.37
N TRP A 122 -35.44 4.96 3.58
CA TRP A 122 -34.52 3.95 3.08
C TRP A 122 -33.89 3.12 4.22
N LEU A 123 -33.38 3.78 5.26
CA LEU A 123 -32.78 3.12 6.42
C LEU A 123 -33.79 2.26 7.18
N THR A 124 -34.91 2.85 7.60
CA THR A 124 -35.81 2.21 8.57
C THR A 124 -36.77 1.23 7.95
N LYS A 125 -37.19 1.43 6.69
CA LYS A 125 -38.13 0.53 6.00
C LYS A 125 -37.43 -0.56 5.19
N TYR A 126 -36.20 -0.34 4.73
CA TYR A 126 -35.52 -1.27 3.81
C TYR A 126 -34.19 -1.79 4.36
N ILE A 127 -33.23 -0.91 4.64
CA ILE A 127 -31.87 -1.34 4.99
C ILE A 127 -31.79 -2.03 6.34
N PHE A 128 -32.23 -1.42 7.44
CA PHE A 128 -32.16 -2.08 8.76
C PHE A 128 -32.95 -3.39 8.81
N PRO A 129 -34.16 -3.49 8.21
CA PRO A 129 -34.84 -4.78 8.09
C PRO A 129 -34.06 -5.81 7.25
N ALA A 130 -33.47 -5.40 6.13
CA ALA A 130 -32.67 -6.30 5.29
C ALA A 130 -31.39 -6.75 6.00
N GLU A 131 -30.70 -5.85 6.70
CA GLU A 131 -29.53 -6.15 7.51
C GLU A 131 -29.87 -7.15 8.62
N GLY A 132 -30.89 -6.84 9.43
CA GLY A 132 -31.31 -7.69 10.55
C GLY A 132 -31.77 -9.09 10.12
N LYS A 133 -32.25 -9.26 8.89
CA LYS A 133 -32.68 -10.57 8.36
C LYS A 133 -31.55 -11.37 7.70
N ASN A 134 -30.61 -10.70 7.02
CA ASN A 134 -29.69 -11.37 6.09
C ASN A 134 -28.22 -11.30 6.50
N VAL A 135 -27.82 -10.29 7.28
CA VAL A 135 -26.41 -10.09 7.60
C VAL A 135 -25.96 -11.14 8.62
N THR A 136 -24.96 -11.90 8.18
CA THR A 136 -24.21 -12.87 8.96
C THR A 136 -22.73 -12.67 8.61
N GLU A 137 -21.82 -13.29 9.36
CA GLU A 137 -20.39 -13.24 9.01
C GLU A 137 -20.13 -13.73 7.57
N GLN A 138 -20.86 -14.76 7.11
CA GLN A 138 -20.73 -15.27 5.73
C GLN A 138 -21.23 -14.28 4.68
N PHE A 139 -22.32 -13.56 4.97
CA PHE A 139 -22.80 -12.46 4.12
C PHE A 139 -21.73 -11.38 4.00
N VAL A 140 -21.14 -10.97 5.13
CA VAL A 140 -20.07 -9.96 5.15
C VAL A 140 -18.88 -10.42 4.34
N ARG A 141 -18.38 -11.65 4.54
CA ARG A 141 -17.26 -12.18 3.75
C ARG A 141 -17.53 -12.18 2.26
N ALA A 142 -18.71 -12.64 1.84
CA ALA A 142 -19.09 -12.67 0.43
C ALA A 142 -19.20 -11.26 -0.17
N GLY A 143 -19.86 -10.35 0.54
CA GLY A 143 -20.03 -8.96 0.08
C GLY A 143 -18.73 -8.19 0.06
N THR A 144 -17.87 -8.35 1.07
CA THR A 144 -16.54 -7.73 1.10
C THR A 144 -15.68 -8.22 -0.07
N ARG A 145 -15.69 -9.52 -0.40
CA ARG A 145 -14.98 -10.04 -1.58
C ARG A 145 -15.46 -9.39 -2.87
N LEU A 146 -16.78 -9.22 -3.03
CA LEU A 146 -17.36 -8.54 -4.18
C LEU A 146 -16.92 -7.06 -4.25
N GLY A 147 -17.04 -6.34 -3.14
CA GLY A 147 -16.61 -4.94 -3.04
C GLY A 147 -15.12 -4.75 -3.31
N LEU A 148 -14.26 -5.63 -2.78
CA LEU A 148 -12.82 -5.63 -3.04
C LEU A 148 -12.51 -5.89 -4.52
N ALA A 149 -13.20 -6.85 -5.16
CA ALA A 149 -12.98 -7.13 -6.58
C ALA A 149 -13.32 -5.91 -7.46
N GLU A 150 -14.42 -5.20 -7.16
CA GLU A 150 -14.80 -3.97 -7.86
C GLU A 150 -13.79 -2.84 -7.60
N MET A 151 -13.37 -2.64 -6.35
CA MET A 151 -12.37 -1.64 -5.97
C MET A 151 -11.03 -1.86 -6.68
N ILE A 152 -10.53 -3.10 -6.70
CA ILE A 152 -9.28 -3.46 -7.38
C ILE A 152 -9.41 -3.20 -8.89
N ARG A 153 -10.53 -3.61 -9.51
CA ARG A 153 -10.78 -3.33 -10.93
C ARG A 153 -10.85 -1.84 -11.24
N GLY A 154 -11.34 -1.03 -10.30
CA GLY A 154 -11.39 0.43 -10.39
C GLY A 154 -10.09 1.14 -10.04
N GLY A 155 -9.02 0.41 -9.64
CA GLY A 155 -7.73 1.00 -9.28
C GLY A 155 -7.62 1.51 -7.83
N THR A 156 -8.59 1.16 -6.96
CA THR A 156 -8.51 1.41 -5.53
C THR A 156 -7.56 0.41 -4.87
N THR A 157 -6.61 0.93 -4.09
CA THR A 157 -5.61 0.11 -3.37
C THR A 157 -5.69 0.27 -1.86
N THR A 158 -6.47 1.25 -1.40
CA THR A 158 -6.72 1.49 0.02
C THR A 158 -8.15 1.95 0.20
N TYR A 159 -8.81 1.47 1.24
CA TYR A 159 -10.18 1.88 1.53
C TYR A 159 -10.43 2.03 3.03
N CYS A 160 -11.46 2.78 3.39
CA CYS A 160 -11.94 2.94 4.75
C CYS A 160 -13.34 2.35 4.85
N ASP A 161 -13.50 1.29 5.64
CA ASP A 161 -14.78 0.59 5.81
C ASP A 161 -15.36 0.86 7.20
N MET A 162 -16.68 0.80 7.27
CA MET A 162 -17.43 0.86 8.51
C MET A 162 -18.58 -0.13 8.39
N TYR A 163 -18.45 -1.33 8.93
CA TYR A 163 -19.54 -2.30 8.89
C TYR A 163 -19.57 -3.19 10.13
N TYR A 164 -20.37 -4.25 10.05
CA TYR A 164 -20.45 -5.32 11.02
C TYR A 164 -19.41 -6.40 10.72
N PHE A 165 -18.99 -7.14 11.74
CA PHE A 165 -18.02 -8.23 11.64
C PHE A 165 -16.67 -7.79 11.01
N GLU A 166 -16.10 -6.66 11.43
CA GLU A 166 -14.87 -6.12 10.80
C GLU A 166 -13.65 -7.05 10.89
N ASP A 167 -13.65 -8.03 11.81
CA ASP A 167 -12.62 -9.08 11.80
C ASP A 167 -12.66 -9.92 10.51
N ALA A 168 -13.86 -10.19 9.99
CA ALA A 168 -14.05 -10.90 8.74
C ALA A 168 -13.68 -10.02 7.54
N VAL A 169 -14.03 -8.73 7.58
CA VAL A 169 -13.65 -7.75 6.56
C VAL A 169 -12.13 -7.62 6.45
N ALA A 170 -11.44 -7.54 7.59
CA ALA A 170 -9.98 -7.47 7.68
C ALA A 170 -9.30 -8.71 7.10
N ASP A 171 -9.80 -9.91 7.45
CA ASP A 171 -9.29 -11.17 6.93
C ASP A 171 -9.44 -11.27 5.40
N GLU A 172 -10.59 -10.90 4.84
CA GLU A 172 -10.80 -10.90 3.39
C GLU A 172 -9.98 -9.81 2.67
N SER A 173 -9.83 -8.63 3.26
CA SER A 173 -8.99 -7.55 2.74
C SER A 173 -7.51 -7.95 2.65
N LYS A 174 -7.00 -8.59 3.70
CA LYS A 174 -5.63 -9.11 3.74
C LYS A 174 -5.42 -10.20 2.69
N LYS A 175 -6.37 -11.13 2.54
CA LYS A 175 -6.31 -12.16 1.49
C LYS A 175 -6.29 -11.56 0.08
N ALA A 176 -7.04 -10.48 -0.14
CA ALA A 176 -7.04 -9.76 -1.41
C ALA A 176 -5.80 -8.86 -1.62
N GLY A 177 -5.00 -8.60 -0.57
CA GLY A 177 -3.83 -7.74 -0.63
C GLY A 177 -4.17 -6.25 -0.69
N VAL A 178 -5.34 -5.84 -0.21
CA VAL A 178 -5.81 -4.45 -0.19
C VAL A 178 -5.60 -3.85 1.19
N ARG A 179 -5.17 -2.59 1.26
CA ARG A 179 -5.02 -1.88 2.54
C ARG A 179 -6.37 -1.38 3.04
N GLY A 180 -6.64 -1.51 4.33
CA GLY A 180 -7.91 -1.11 4.93
C GLY A 180 -7.71 -0.29 6.20
N VAL A 181 -8.47 0.79 6.35
CA VAL A 181 -8.78 1.39 7.65
C VAL A 181 -10.19 0.91 8.02
N LEU A 182 -10.29 -0.02 8.95
CA LEU A 182 -11.47 -0.86 9.09
C LEU A 182 -12.12 -0.62 10.45
N GLY A 183 -13.28 0.03 10.44
CA GLY A 183 -13.93 0.56 11.63
C GLY A 183 -15.07 -0.31 12.11
N GLU A 184 -14.90 -0.99 13.25
CA GLU A 184 -15.97 -1.78 13.85
C GLU A 184 -17.10 -0.88 14.32
N THR A 185 -18.32 -1.15 13.84
CA THR A 185 -19.49 -0.30 14.06
C THR A 185 -20.02 -0.45 15.47
N ILE A 186 -20.18 0.66 16.19
CA ILE A 186 -20.82 0.71 17.51
C ILE A 186 -22.09 1.58 17.43
N ILE A 187 -23.23 0.98 17.78
CA ILE A 187 -24.56 1.59 17.66
C ILE A 187 -25.49 1.18 18.83
N ASP A 188 -26.47 2.03 19.15
CA ASP A 188 -27.29 1.91 20.37
C ASP A 188 -28.46 0.92 20.30
N PHE A 189 -28.56 0.14 19.22
CA PHE A 189 -29.56 -0.91 19.08
C PHE A 189 -28.91 -2.21 18.64
N PRO A 190 -29.54 -3.38 18.90
CA PRO A 190 -28.98 -4.67 18.52
C PRO A 190 -28.75 -4.76 17.00
N VAL A 191 -27.57 -5.25 16.62
CA VAL A 191 -27.17 -5.48 15.23
C VAL A 191 -26.65 -6.91 15.07
N ALA A 192 -26.25 -7.28 13.85
CA ALA A 192 -26.00 -8.67 13.47
C ALA A 192 -24.85 -9.34 14.26
N ASP A 193 -23.83 -8.59 14.65
CA ASP A 193 -22.66 -9.10 15.37
C ASP A 193 -22.70 -8.88 16.89
N ASN A 194 -23.46 -7.88 17.36
CA ASN A 194 -23.48 -7.47 18.76
C ASN A 194 -24.89 -7.09 19.23
N LYS A 195 -25.32 -7.62 20.38
CA LYS A 195 -26.67 -7.37 20.91
C LYS A 195 -26.78 -6.06 21.69
N ASN A 196 -25.66 -5.57 22.21
CA ASN A 196 -25.58 -4.39 23.06
C ASN A 196 -24.19 -3.77 23.00
N ASN A 197 -24.07 -2.54 23.52
CA ASN A 197 -22.82 -1.78 23.52
C ASN A 197 -21.66 -2.48 24.26
N ALA A 198 -21.93 -3.23 25.33
CA ALA A 198 -20.86 -3.92 26.07
C ALA A 198 -20.24 -5.05 25.25
N GLU A 199 -21.07 -5.84 24.56
CA GLU A 199 -20.62 -6.85 23.61
C GLU A 199 -19.85 -6.23 22.45
N ALA A 200 -20.37 -5.13 21.87
CA ALA A 200 -19.71 -4.40 20.78
C ALA A 200 -18.34 -3.86 21.18
N MET A 201 -18.21 -3.27 22.37
CA MET A 201 -16.92 -2.81 22.88
C MET A 201 -15.95 -3.97 23.11
N ALA A 202 -16.42 -5.08 23.68
CA ALA A 202 -15.58 -6.26 23.90
C ALA A 202 -15.12 -6.90 22.58
N TYR A 203 -15.99 -6.95 21.56
CA TYR A 203 -15.63 -7.38 20.21
C TYR A 203 -14.58 -6.45 19.60
N THR A 204 -14.86 -5.14 19.62
CA THR A 204 -13.97 -4.09 19.10
C THR A 204 -12.58 -4.18 19.74
N GLU A 205 -12.49 -4.37 21.06
CA GLU A 205 -11.21 -4.47 21.75
C GLU A 205 -10.40 -5.69 21.29
N ARG A 206 -11.05 -6.87 21.13
CA ARG A 206 -10.38 -8.06 20.59
C ARG A 206 -9.91 -7.85 19.15
N TYR A 207 -10.75 -7.23 18.34
CA TYR A 207 -10.46 -6.89 16.96
C TYR A 207 -9.25 -5.94 16.83
N LEU A 208 -9.25 -4.83 17.58
CA LEU A 208 -8.14 -3.88 17.63
C LEU A 208 -6.83 -4.57 18.03
N LYS A 209 -6.86 -5.41 19.07
CA LYS A 209 -5.67 -6.17 19.54
C LYS A 209 -5.14 -7.14 18.50
N LYS A 210 -6.02 -7.87 17.80
CA LYS A 210 -5.65 -8.85 16.78
C LYS A 210 -4.91 -8.21 15.60
N TRP A 211 -5.35 -7.04 15.17
CA TRP A 211 -4.86 -6.39 13.93
C TRP A 211 -3.89 -5.24 14.16
N ALA A 212 -3.54 -4.90 15.41
CA ALA A 212 -2.75 -3.72 15.78
C ALA A 212 -1.43 -3.52 15.01
N ASN A 213 -0.79 -4.61 14.56
CA ASN A 213 0.51 -4.58 13.90
C ASN A 213 0.49 -5.19 12.49
N ASP A 214 -0.68 -5.31 11.87
CA ASP A 214 -0.77 -5.83 10.52
C ASP A 214 -0.26 -4.79 9.49
N PRO A 215 0.53 -5.19 8.48
CA PRO A 215 1.09 -4.25 7.50
C PRO A 215 0.07 -3.69 6.50
N LEU A 216 -1.13 -4.29 6.38
CA LEU A 216 -2.17 -3.85 5.46
C LEU A 216 -3.42 -3.32 6.17
N ILE A 217 -3.70 -3.80 7.38
CA ILE A 217 -4.91 -3.46 8.12
C ILE A 217 -4.61 -2.50 9.26
N VAL A 218 -5.29 -1.35 9.25
CA VAL A 218 -5.38 -0.43 10.38
C VAL A 218 -6.76 -0.61 11.02
N PRO A 219 -6.86 -1.29 12.17
CA PRO A 219 -8.14 -1.47 12.83
C PRO A 219 -8.55 -0.14 13.49
N ALA A 220 -9.84 0.21 13.39
CA ALA A 220 -10.41 1.46 13.85
C ALA A 220 -11.74 1.24 14.58
N ILE A 221 -12.27 2.33 15.15
CA ILE A 221 -13.57 2.35 15.80
C ILE A 221 -14.50 3.22 14.96
N ALA A 222 -15.65 2.67 14.58
CA ALA A 222 -16.68 3.38 13.85
C ALA A 222 -17.87 3.70 14.76
N ARG A 223 -17.88 4.91 15.33
CA ARG A 223 -18.98 5.36 16.19
C ARG A 223 -20.01 6.14 15.39
N THR A 224 -21.28 5.78 15.53
CA THR A 224 -22.39 6.56 14.97
C THR A 224 -22.77 7.72 15.90
N HIS A 225 -23.26 8.83 15.36
CA HIS A 225 -23.50 10.07 16.11
C HIS A 225 -24.60 9.98 17.18
N ARG A 226 -25.26 8.82 17.33
CA ARG A 226 -26.31 8.59 18.33
C ARG A 226 -25.79 8.03 19.66
N THR A 227 -24.65 7.33 19.65
CA THR A 227 -24.06 6.73 20.85
C THR A 227 -23.59 7.83 21.80
N ARG A 228 -24.06 7.86 23.05
CA ARG A 228 -23.60 8.78 24.11
C ARG A 228 -22.68 8.05 25.10
N PHE A 229 -21.39 7.90 24.76
CA PHE A 229 -20.37 7.45 25.73
C PHE A 229 -19.08 8.27 25.64
N ARG A 230 -18.40 8.39 26.77
CA ARG A 230 -17.07 9.00 26.91
C ARG A 230 -16.06 7.86 26.89
N LEU A 231 -15.31 7.71 25.79
CA LEU A 231 -14.15 6.82 25.75
C LEU A 231 -13.11 7.41 26.70
N THR A 232 -12.81 6.70 27.77
CA THR A 232 -11.61 6.96 28.56
C THR A 232 -10.58 5.99 28.01
N ILE A 233 -9.76 6.48 27.07
CA ILE A 233 -8.58 5.80 26.56
C ILE A 233 -7.46 5.84 27.61
#